data_AF-A0A8D8RZS1-F1
#
_entry.id   AF-A0A8D8RZS1-F1
#
_cell.length_a   1.000
_cell.length_b   1.000
_cell.length_c   1.000
_cell.angle_alpha   90.00
_cell.angle_beta   90.00
_cell.angle_gamma   90.00
#
_symmetry.space_group_name_H-M   'P 1'
#
loop_
_entity.id
_entity.type
_entity.pdbx_description
1 polymer ?
#
loop_
_entity_poly.entity_id
_entity_poly.type
_entity_poly.pdbx_seq_one_letter_code
_entity_poly.pdbx_strand_id
1 'polypeptide(L)'
;MVLPSLTTPGKTRRPTWAKLRSASTQEYSHTPDVPLLVVCSRNYLNFMTEELKNPYVNLPRAIYISLPIVTCIYTLANVAYFAVVPPALMSDAVAVTFANQVMGVFAWTMPLMVALSALGGLSVHIMTSSRMCFVGARYGHFPAMLSHINISRFTPTPSLVFLNILSLFMLFTGDVYLLITYSSFVESAFIMLTVCGILYLRYTQPDLHRPIKVSLWVPISFVLICVFLVVTPILEAPREVGMAVLITLSGVPVYLIGVKWKDKPEWFTRSFNGLTFFVQKLFLSATEEKED
;
A
#
# COMPACT_ATOMS: atom_id res chain seq x y z
N MET A 1 -14.58 58.19 -33.46
CA MET A 1 -14.28 59.44 -32.73
C MET A 1 -15.05 59.32 -31.41
N VAL A 2 -14.52 59.06 -30.22
CA VAL A 2 -13.18 59.11 -29.61
C VAL A 2 -13.20 58.17 -28.37
N LEU A 3 -12.20 57.27 -28.22
CA LEU A 3 -11.75 56.62 -26.95
C LEU A 3 -10.94 57.65 -26.11
N PRO A 4 -10.40 57.37 -24.90
CA PRO A 4 -10.88 56.78 -23.64
C PRO A 4 -10.49 57.68 -22.42
N SER A 5 -10.80 57.29 -21.17
CA SER A 5 -9.91 57.58 -20.03
C SER A 5 -9.96 56.50 -18.95
N LEU A 6 -8.78 56.19 -18.42
CA LEU A 6 -8.38 55.05 -17.61
C LEU A 6 -8.38 55.37 -16.10
N THR A 7 -8.33 54.29 -15.32
CA THR A 7 -7.80 54.11 -13.94
C THR A 7 -8.69 54.40 -12.73
N THR A 8 -9.09 53.35 -12.01
CA THR A 8 -8.28 52.79 -10.88
C THR A 8 -8.65 51.32 -10.62
N PRO A 9 -7.70 50.46 -10.18
CA PRO A 9 -7.86 49.01 -10.18
C PRO A 9 -8.53 48.50 -8.91
N GLY A 10 -9.42 47.51 -9.08
CA GLY A 10 -10.10 46.82 -8.00
C GLY A 10 -9.14 46.19 -7.00
N LYS A 11 -9.47 46.34 -5.71
CA LYS A 11 -8.83 45.65 -4.58
C LYS A 11 -8.69 44.15 -4.85
N THR A 12 -7.48 43.73 -5.18
CA THR A 12 -7.01 42.36 -5.07
C THR A 12 -7.13 41.92 -3.61
N ARG A 13 -8.18 41.15 -3.27
CA ARG A 13 -8.26 40.44 -1.99
C ARG A 13 -7.13 39.42 -1.95
N ARG A 14 -5.98 39.81 -1.38
CA ARG A 14 -4.89 38.90 -1.04
C ARG A 14 -5.48 37.76 -0.20
N PRO A 15 -5.21 36.48 -0.51
CA PRO A 15 -5.60 35.40 0.38
C PRO A 15 -4.96 35.65 1.74
N THR A 16 -5.80 35.76 2.78
CA THR A 16 -5.36 36.02 4.15
C THR A 16 -4.36 34.93 4.57
N TRP A 17 -3.25 35.30 5.18
CA TRP A 17 -2.21 34.37 5.67
C TRP A 17 -2.76 33.20 6.50
N ALA A 18 -3.93 33.35 7.13
CA ALA A 18 -4.64 32.28 7.82
C ALA A 18 -5.21 31.19 6.88
N LYS A 19 -5.65 31.54 5.66
CA LYS A 19 -6.12 30.59 4.63
C LYS A 19 -4.97 29.86 3.95
N LEU A 20 -3.84 30.55 3.73
CA LEU A 20 -2.60 29.90 3.26
C LEU A 20 -2.03 28.98 4.34
N ARG A 21 -2.13 29.38 5.63
CA ARG A 21 -1.73 28.54 6.76
C ARG A 21 -2.63 27.31 6.88
N SER A 22 -3.96 27.44 6.81
CA SER A 22 -4.87 26.28 6.87
C SER A 22 -4.69 25.34 5.66
N ALA A 23 -4.48 25.89 4.46
CA ALA A 23 -4.16 25.08 3.27
C ALA A 23 -2.82 24.37 3.43
N SER A 24 -1.78 25.06 3.92
CA SER A 24 -0.49 24.43 4.21
C SER A 24 -0.58 23.38 5.33
N THR A 25 -1.42 23.58 6.35
CA THR A 25 -1.59 22.61 7.44
C THR A 25 -2.33 21.35 6.96
N GLN A 26 -3.30 21.50 6.06
CA GLN A 26 -4.04 20.38 5.47
C GLN A 26 -3.23 19.63 4.39
N GLU A 27 -2.29 20.32 3.74
CA GLU A 27 -1.31 19.71 2.84
C GLU A 27 -0.16 19.05 3.63
N TYR A 28 0.22 19.58 4.80
CA TYR A 28 1.22 18.97 5.71
C TYR A 28 0.72 17.71 6.43
N SER A 29 -0.59 17.57 6.68
CA SER A 29 -1.16 16.37 7.31
C SER A 29 -1.20 15.16 6.35
N HIS A 30 -1.35 15.38 5.05
CA HIS A 30 -1.44 14.32 4.02
C HIS A 30 -0.15 14.12 3.19
N THR A 31 0.85 15.01 3.30
CA THR A 31 2.15 14.86 2.62
C THR A 31 3.13 13.83 3.21
N PRO A 32 3.09 13.39 4.49
CA PRO A 32 3.98 12.32 4.93
C PRO A 32 3.64 10.96 4.30
N ASP A 33 2.43 10.79 3.76
CA ASP A 33 1.96 9.50 3.20
C ASP A 33 2.56 9.18 1.82
N VAL A 34 2.95 10.19 1.03
CA VAL A 34 3.37 9.99 -0.36
C VAL A 34 4.82 9.48 -0.49
N PRO A 35 5.81 10.00 0.28
CA PRO A 35 7.12 9.36 0.41
C PRO A 35 7.02 7.97 1.06
N LEU A 36 6.03 7.78 1.97
CA LEU A 36 5.80 6.53 2.67
C LEU A 36 5.21 5.45 1.75
N LEU A 37 4.37 5.80 0.78
CA LEU A 37 3.88 4.89 -0.27
C LEU A 37 5.05 4.28 -1.07
N VAL A 38 6.15 5.02 -1.23
CA VAL A 38 7.41 4.53 -1.83
C VAL A 38 8.17 3.60 -0.88
N VAL A 39 8.03 3.72 0.44
CA VAL A 39 8.64 2.80 1.42
C VAL A 39 7.79 1.53 1.57
N CYS A 40 6.47 1.68 1.63
CA CYS A 40 5.45 0.63 1.70
C CYS A 40 5.54 -0.33 0.50
N SER A 41 5.63 0.23 -0.72
CA SER A 41 5.85 -0.56 -1.95
C SER A 41 7.18 -1.32 -1.97
N ARG A 42 8.13 -1.05 -1.06
CA ARG A 42 9.40 -1.80 -0.93
C ARG A 42 9.23 -3.14 -0.21
N ASN A 43 8.31 -3.23 0.75
CA ASN A 43 8.03 -4.47 1.47
C ASN A 43 7.54 -5.57 0.52
N TYR A 44 6.71 -5.19 -0.45
CA TYR A 44 6.18 -6.11 -1.45
C TYR A 44 7.25 -6.64 -2.42
N LEU A 45 8.28 -5.85 -2.72
CA LEU A 45 9.40 -6.30 -3.56
C LEU A 45 10.28 -7.36 -2.87
N ASN A 46 10.31 -7.40 -1.54
CA ASN A 46 11.04 -8.46 -0.83
C ASN A 46 10.45 -9.85 -1.14
N PHE A 47 9.16 -9.97 -1.43
CA PHE A 47 8.54 -11.25 -1.82
C PHE A 47 8.90 -11.70 -3.24
N MET A 48 9.53 -10.84 -4.04
CA MET A 48 10.03 -11.19 -5.38
C MET A 48 11.56 -11.31 -5.40
N THR A 49 12.20 -11.35 -4.22
CA THR A 49 13.66 -11.49 -4.11
C THR A 49 14.17 -12.88 -4.48
N GLU A 50 13.31 -13.88 -4.41
CA GLU A 50 13.60 -15.23 -4.91
C GLU A 50 13.88 -15.24 -6.43
N GLU A 51 13.39 -14.23 -7.16
CA GLU A 51 13.64 -14.06 -8.59
C GLU A 51 14.89 -13.19 -8.88
N LEU A 52 15.50 -12.56 -7.86
CA LEU A 52 16.70 -11.75 -8.04
C LEU A 52 17.96 -12.63 -8.12
N LYS A 53 18.74 -12.46 -9.19
CA LYS A 53 20.10 -12.99 -9.27
C LYS A 53 20.98 -12.34 -8.19
N ASN A 54 21.53 -13.12 -7.27
CA ASN A 54 22.38 -12.66 -6.15
C ASN A 54 21.70 -11.57 -5.27
N PRO A 55 20.67 -11.91 -4.48
CA PRO A 55 19.86 -10.93 -3.75
C PRO A 55 20.67 -10.15 -2.71
N TYR A 56 21.66 -10.79 -2.05
CA TYR A 56 22.42 -10.16 -0.96
C TYR A 56 23.18 -8.89 -1.34
N VAL A 57 23.59 -8.77 -2.61
CA VAL A 57 24.35 -7.61 -3.12
C VAL A 57 23.46 -6.70 -3.95
N ASN A 58 22.58 -7.27 -4.78
CA ASN A 58 21.80 -6.51 -5.74
C ASN A 58 20.59 -5.82 -5.10
N LEU A 59 20.00 -6.42 -4.06
CA LEU A 59 18.90 -5.81 -3.33
C LEU A 59 19.27 -4.47 -2.67
N PRO A 60 20.32 -4.37 -1.84
CA PRO A 60 20.68 -3.08 -1.23
C PRO A 60 21.09 -2.04 -2.29
N ARG A 61 21.80 -2.45 -3.35
CA ARG A 61 22.18 -1.55 -4.45
C ARG A 61 20.97 -0.98 -5.17
N ALA A 62 19.97 -1.81 -5.46
CA ALA A 62 18.73 -1.37 -6.09
C ALA A 62 17.98 -0.35 -5.22
N ILE A 63 17.95 -0.56 -3.89
CA ILE A 63 17.33 0.37 -2.94
C ILE A 63 18.06 1.72 -2.93
N TYR A 64 19.39 1.72 -2.82
CA TYR A 64 20.19 2.95 -2.78
C TYR A 64 20.10 3.78 -4.07
N ILE A 65 19.90 3.14 -5.23
CA ILE A 65 19.77 3.83 -6.51
C ILE A 65 18.34 4.31 -6.75
N SER A 66 17.33 3.49 -6.45
CA SER A 66 15.93 3.83 -6.74
C SER A 66 15.39 4.95 -5.85
N LEU A 67 15.72 4.97 -4.55
CA LEU A 67 15.24 5.98 -3.60
C LEU A 67 15.55 7.44 -4.01
N PRO A 68 16.82 7.82 -4.32
CA PRO A 68 17.13 9.19 -4.72
C PRO A 68 16.53 9.54 -6.07
N ILE A 69 16.47 8.58 -7.01
CA ILE A 69 15.88 8.80 -8.34
C ILE A 69 14.39 9.14 -8.22
N VAL A 70 13.63 8.33 -7.47
CA VAL A 70 12.19 8.57 -7.27
C VAL A 70 11.96 9.90 -6.54
N THR A 71 12.77 10.20 -5.52
CA THR A 71 12.70 11.47 -4.78
C THR A 71 12.96 12.68 -5.69
N CYS A 72 13.96 12.60 -6.57
CA CYS A 72 14.29 13.64 -7.54
C CYS A 72 13.14 13.85 -8.52
N ILE A 73 12.60 12.78 -9.11
CA ILE A 73 11.48 12.87 -10.06
C ILE A 73 10.22 13.46 -9.38
N TYR A 74 9.91 13.03 -8.15
CA TYR A 74 8.75 13.51 -7.42
C TYR A 74 8.86 15.00 -7.06
N THR A 75 10.02 15.45 -6.60
CA THR A 75 10.27 16.87 -6.31
C THR A 75 10.21 17.73 -7.56
N LEU A 76 10.80 17.28 -8.68
CA LEU A 76 10.69 17.93 -9.98
C LEU A 76 9.24 18.06 -10.45
N ALA A 77 8.44 17.00 -10.30
CA ALA A 77 7.02 17.03 -10.67
C ALA A 77 6.22 18.04 -9.82
N ASN A 78 6.43 18.08 -8.50
CA ASN A 78 5.76 19.05 -7.64
C ASN A 78 6.15 20.49 -7.97
N VAL A 79 7.43 20.76 -8.26
CA VAL A 79 7.89 22.08 -8.73
C VAL A 79 7.18 22.46 -10.04
N ALA A 80 7.04 21.53 -10.97
CA ALA A 80 6.32 21.77 -12.23
C ALA A 80 4.83 22.06 -11.99
N TYR A 81 4.18 21.35 -11.07
CA TYR A 81 2.78 21.61 -10.73
C TYR A 81 2.57 23.01 -10.15
N PHE A 82 3.40 23.44 -9.20
CA PHE A 82 3.29 24.78 -8.62
C PHE A 82 3.65 25.91 -9.59
N ALA A 83 4.49 25.65 -10.60
CA ALA A 83 4.85 26.64 -11.61
C ALA A 83 3.68 26.94 -12.57
N VAL A 84 2.80 25.97 -12.81
CA VAL A 84 1.74 26.07 -13.83
C VAL A 84 0.36 26.25 -13.20
N VAL A 85 0.03 25.48 -12.15
CA VAL A 85 -1.31 25.44 -11.57
C VAL A 85 -1.40 26.41 -10.39
N PRO A 86 -2.21 27.48 -10.46
CA PRO A 86 -2.45 28.34 -9.32
C PRO A 86 -3.23 27.58 -8.22
N PRO A 87 -3.04 27.90 -6.93
CA PRO A 87 -3.58 27.14 -5.80
C PRO A 87 -5.12 27.09 -5.73
N ALA A 88 -5.82 27.92 -6.51
CA ALA A 88 -7.27 27.89 -6.63
C ALA A 88 -7.81 26.75 -7.52
N LEU A 89 -6.95 26.11 -8.32
CA LEU A 89 -7.31 25.08 -9.31
C LEU A 89 -6.75 23.69 -8.96
N MET A 90 -6.14 23.52 -7.78
CA MET A 90 -5.69 22.22 -7.29
C MET A 90 -6.92 21.39 -6.90
N SER A 91 -7.33 20.47 -7.78
CA SER A 91 -8.37 19.48 -7.55
C SER A 91 -7.77 18.08 -7.37
N ASP A 92 -8.57 17.10 -6.98
CA ASP A 92 -8.13 15.70 -6.79
C ASP A 92 -7.41 15.10 -8.01
N ALA A 93 -7.65 15.64 -9.21
CA ALA A 93 -7.01 15.26 -10.46
C ALA A 93 -5.99 16.31 -10.95
N VAL A 94 -5.01 16.66 -10.11
CA VAL A 94 -3.98 17.68 -10.40
C VAL A 94 -3.29 17.44 -11.75
N ALA A 95 -2.92 16.19 -12.05
CA ALA A 95 -2.24 15.84 -13.31
C ALA A 95 -3.06 16.18 -14.57
N VAL A 96 -4.38 16.03 -14.52
CA VAL A 96 -5.28 16.32 -15.65
C VAL A 96 -5.44 17.83 -15.82
N THR A 97 -5.56 18.56 -14.70
CA THR A 97 -5.63 20.03 -14.74
C THR A 97 -4.35 20.64 -15.30
N PHE A 98 -3.18 20.10 -14.93
CA PHE A 98 -1.89 20.47 -15.48
C PHE A 98 -1.80 20.19 -16.98
N ALA A 99 -2.22 19.00 -17.42
CA ALA A 99 -2.21 18.61 -18.83
C ALA A 99 -3.07 19.53 -19.70
N ASN A 100 -4.25 19.90 -19.23
CA ASN A 100 -5.16 20.82 -19.93
C ASN A 100 -4.54 22.21 -20.12
N GLN A 101 -3.76 22.69 -19.14
CA GLN A 101 -3.13 24.02 -19.21
C GLN A 101 -1.87 24.04 -20.08
N VAL A 102 -1.07 22.96 -20.08
CA VAL A 102 0.20 22.91 -20.82
C VAL A 102 0.03 22.40 -22.26
N MET A 103 -0.75 21.34 -22.44
CA MET A 103 -0.73 20.55 -23.69
C MET A 103 -1.94 20.81 -24.59
N GLY A 104 -2.95 21.57 -24.14
CA GLY A 104 -4.11 21.99 -24.94
C GLY A 104 -4.80 20.83 -25.67
N VAL A 105 -4.47 20.64 -26.95
CA VAL A 105 -5.03 19.59 -27.83
C VAL A 105 -4.60 18.17 -27.42
N PHE A 106 -3.42 18.00 -26.80
CA PHE A 106 -2.89 16.69 -26.41
C PHE A 106 -3.23 16.29 -24.97
N ALA A 107 -4.13 17.02 -24.30
CA ALA A 107 -4.45 16.78 -22.88
C ALA A 107 -5.03 15.38 -22.59
N TRP A 108 -5.66 14.72 -23.57
CA TRP A 108 -6.19 13.36 -23.42
C TRP A 108 -5.12 12.27 -23.20
N THR A 109 -3.87 12.54 -23.59
CA THR A 109 -2.76 11.57 -23.47
C THR A 109 -2.33 11.36 -22.02
N MET A 110 -2.43 12.39 -21.18
CA MET A 110 -2.00 12.36 -19.77
C MET A 110 -2.86 11.41 -18.92
N PRO A 111 -4.21 11.53 -18.90
CA PRO A 111 -5.06 10.57 -18.22
C PRO A 111 -4.85 9.13 -18.70
N LEU A 112 -4.58 8.93 -20.00
CA LEU A 112 -4.30 7.60 -20.56
C LEU A 112 -2.98 7.01 -20.02
N MET A 113 -1.91 7.80 -19.96
CA MET A 113 -0.64 7.39 -19.36
C MET A 113 -0.78 7.08 -17.86
N VAL A 114 -1.51 7.92 -17.12
CA VAL A 114 -1.79 7.69 -15.69
C VAL A 114 -2.60 6.42 -15.48
N ALA A 115 -3.63 6.18 -16.30
CA ALA A 115 -4.44 4.96 -16.23
C ALA A 115 -3.61 3.70 -16.53
N LEU A 116 -2.77 3.73 -17.57
CA LEU A 116 -1.86 2.62 -17.90
C LEU A 116 -0.87 2.34 -16.76
N SER A 117 -0.34 3.39 -16.12
CA SER A 117 0.54 3.24 -14.95
C SER A 117 -0.18 2.62 -13.75
N ALA A 118 -1.42 3.05 -13.46
CA ALA A 118 -2.24 2.50 -12.39
C ALA A 118 -2.57 1.02 -12.62
N LEU A 119 -2.90 0.63 -13.86
CA LEU A 119 -3.11 -0.77 -14.24
C LEU A 119 -1.85 -1.61 -14.07
N GLY A 120 -0.69 -1.06 -14.45
CA GLY A 120 0.61 -1.69 -14.21
C GLY A 120 0.86 -1.96 -12.72
N GLY A 121 0.71 -0.93 -11.87
CA GLY A 121 0.87 -1.07 -10.41
C GLY A 121 -0.09 -2.09 -9.80
N LEU A 122 -1.36 -2.09 -10.23
CA LEU A 122 -2.36 -3.04 -9.76
C LEU A 122 -2.01 -4.49 -10.11
N SER A 123 -1.53 -4.75 -11.33
CA SER A 123 -1.13 -6.09 -11.75
C SER A 123 0.00 -6.68 -10.91
N VAL A 124 1.02 -5.88 -10.58
CA VAL A 124 2.12 -6.29 -9.69
C VAL A 124 1.58 -6.58 -8.29
N HIS A 125 0.68 -5.73 -7.77
CA HIS A 125 0.08 -5.93 -6.45
C HIS A 125 -0.72 -7.25 -6.37
N ILE A 126 -1.49 -7.58 -7.40
CA ILE A 126 -2.23 -8.84 -7.51
C ILE A 126 -1.26 -10.04 -7.49
N MET A 127 -0.13 -9.95 -8.20
CA MET A 127 0.87 -11.01 -8.19
C MET A 127 1.48 -11.21 -6.79
N THR A 128 1.91 -10.15 -6.12
CA THR A 128 2.55 -10.28 -4.80
C THR A 128 1.59 -10.78 -3.72
N SER A 129 0.38 -10.25 -3.68
CA SER A 129 -0.64 -10.62 -2.69
C SER A 129 -1.08 -12.08 -2.81
N SER A 130 -1.22 -12.59 -4.05
CA SER A 130 -1.56 -14.00 -4.29
C SER A 130 -0.49 -14.97 -3.73
N ARG A 131 0.80 -14.63 -3.87
CA ARG A 131 1.91 -15.43 -3.32
C ARG A 131 1.91 -15.43 -1.79
N MET A 132 1.67 -14.28 -1.17
CA MET A 132 1.59 -14.18 0.29
C MET A 132 0.44 -15.04 0.85
N CYS A 133 -0.73 -15.01 0.20
CA CYS A 133 -1.87 -15.84 0.59
C CYS A 133 -1.57 -17.34 0.42
N PHE A 134 -0.92 -17.71 -0.69
CA PHE A 134 -0.51 -19.07 -0.98
C PHE A 134 0.45 -19.63 0.10
N VAL A 135 1.50 -18.88 0.43
CA VAL A 135 2.47 -19.27 1.48
C VAL A 135 1.80 -19.31 2.85
N GLY A 136 0.92 -18.35 3.16
CA GLY A 136 0.15 -18.34 4.42
C GLY A 136 -0.76 -19.57 4.58
N ALA A 137 -1.38 -20.04 3.49
CA ALA A 137 -2.16 -21.27 3.47
C ALA A 137 -1.28 -22.51 3.67
N ARG A 138 -0.07 -22.54 3.08
CA ARG A 138 0.90 -23.63 3.28
C ARG A 138 1.33 -23.81 4.74
N TYR A 139 1.47 -22.71 5.48
CA TYR A 139 1.77 -22.75 6.92
C TYR A 139 0.53 -22.99 7.81
N GLY A 140 -0.64 -23.27 7.23
CA GLY A 140 -1.87 -23.57 7.97
C GLY A 140 -2.54 -22.36 8.64
N HIS A 141 -2.16 -21.14 8.27
CA HIS A 141 -2.77 -19.91 8.79
C HIS A 141 -4.04 -19.52 8.00
N PHE A 142 -4.12 -19.96 6.75
CA PHE A 142 -5.29 -19.80 5.88
C PHE A 142 -5.91 -21.16 5.51
N PRO A 143 -7.18 -21.16 5.05
CA PRO A 143 -7.83 -22.35 4.47
C PRO A 143 -6.97 -23.04 3.42
N ALA A 144 -6.86 -24.37 3.48
CA ALA A 144 -6.14 -25.17 2.48
C ALA A 144 -6.66 -24.95 1.04
N MET A 145 -7.92 -24.52 0.90
CA MET A 145 -8.52 -24.13 -0.39
C MET A 145 -7.70 -23.07 -1.14
N LEU A 146 -7.02 -22.16 -0.43
CA LEU A 146 -6.24 -21.08 -1.03
C LEU A 146 -4.86 -21.54 -1.55
N SER A 147 -4.33 -22.65 -1.03
CA SER A 147 -3.07 -23.24 -1.50
C SER A 147 -3.19 -24.12 -2.75
N HIS A 148 -4.38 -24.23 -3.36
CA HIS A 148 -4.51 -25.01 -4.60
C HIS A 148 -4.07 -24.20 -5.82
N ILE A 149 -3.34 -24.86 -6.71
CA ILE A 149 -2.82 -24.31 -7.96
C ILE A 149 -3.59 -24.93 -9.12
N ASN A 150 -3.97 -24.11 -10.10
CA ASN A 150 -4.61 -24.60 -11.33
C ASN A 150 -3.64 -25.43 -12.17
N ILE A 151 -4.04 -26.64 -12.56
CA ILE A 151 -3.19 -27.61 -13.30
C ILE A 151 -2.80 -27.09 -14.70
N SER A 152 -3.70 -26.35 -15.37
CA SER A 152 -3.45 -25.92 -16.76
C SER A 152 -2.61 -24.66 -16.86
N ARG A 153 -2.69 -23.77 -15.86
CA ARG A 153 -2.08 -22.42 -15.93
C ARG A 153 -1.08 -22.13 -14.82
N PHE A 154 -0.81 -23.09 -13.92
CA PHE A 154 0.11 -22.94 -12.78
C PHE A 154 -0.09 -21.63 -11.99
N THR A 155 -1.33 -21.17 -11.88
CA THR A 155 -1.69 -19.92 -11.19
C THR A 155 -2.58 -20.24 -9.98
N PRO A 156 -2.39 -19.53 -8.85
CA PRO A 156 -3.21 -19.71 -7.65
C PRO A 156 -4.58 -19.02 -7.83
N THR A 157 -5.44 -19.56 -8.70
CA THR A 157 -6.78 -19.00 -9.00
C THR A 157 -7.68 -18.84 -7.78
N PRO A 158 -7.78 -19.78 -6.82
CA PRO A 158 -8.64 -19.61 -5.65
C PRO A 158 -8.24 -18.43 -4.76
N SER A 159 -6.93 -18.21 -4.57
CA SER A 159 -6.39 -17.07 -3.83
C SER A 159 -6.70 -15.73 -4.51
N LEU A 160 -6.60 -15.68 -5.85
CA LEU A 160 -6.93 -14.48 -6.63
C LEU A 160 -8.41 -14.12 -6.53
N VAL A 161 -9.30 -15.11 -6.65
CA VAL A 161 -10.75 -14.88 -6.54
C VAL A 161 -11.13 -14.43 -5.12
N PHE A 162 -10.54 -15.04 -4.10
CA PHE A 162 -10.74 -14.61 -2.71
C PHE A 162 -10.34 -13.14 -2.49
N LEU A 163 -9.15 -12.75 -2.96
CA LEU A 163 -8.69 -11.36 -2.86
C LEU A 163 -9.57 -10.40 -3.66
N ASN A 164 -10.06 -10.82 -4.83
CA ASN A 164 -10.97 -10.01 -5.64
C ASN A 164 -12.30 -9.75 -4.91
N ILE A 165 -12.89 -10.77 -4.30
CA ILE A 165 -14.12 -10.65 -3.50
C ILE A 165 -13.91 -9.68 -2.33
N LEU A 166 -12.78 -9.81 -1.63
CA LEU A 166 -12.41 -8.94 -0.50
C LEU A 166 -12.23 -7.48 -0.95
N SER A 167 -11.59 -7.26 -2.09
CA SER A 167 -11.43 -5.94 -2.71
C SER A 167 -12.79 -5.34 -3.10
N LEU A 168 -13.68 -6.12 -3.70
CA LEU A 168 -15.05 -5.70 -4.04
C LEU A 168 -15.83 -5.30 -2.79
N PHE A 169 -15.67 -6.06 -1.69
CA PHE A 169 -16.31 -5.74 -0.42
C PHE A 169 -15.82 -4.39 0.14
N MET A 170 -14.50 -4.15 0.13
CA MET A 170 -13.93 -2.88 0.59
C MET A 170 -14.39 -1.69 -0.26
N LEU A 171 -14.60 -1.88 -1.57
CA LEU A 171 -15.07 -0.86 -2.49
C LEU A 171 -16.46 -0.29 -2.11
N PHE A 172 -17.32 -1.07 -1.45
CA PHE A 172 -18.65 -0.61 -1.03
C PHE A 172 -18.61 0.51 0.02
N THR A 173 -17.47 0.76 0.68
CA THR A 173 -17.31 1.79 1.71
C THR A 173 -17.41 3.22 1.15
N GLY A 174 -17.29 3.41 -0.18
CA GLY A 174 -17.70 4.63 -0.89
C GLY A 174 -16.76 5.84 -0.79
N ASP A 175 -15.86 5.90 0.20
CA ASP A 175 -14.90 6.99 0.38
C ASP A 175 -13.44 6.51 0.24
N VAL A 176 -12.74 7.08 -0.74
CA VAL A 176 -11.34 6.76 -1.05
C VAL A 176 -10.38 7.30 0.02
N TYR A 177 -10.66 8.47 0.60
CA TYR A 177 -9.78 9.07 1.61
C TYR A 177 -9.78 8.26 2.89
N LEU A 178 -10.96 7.81 3.33
CA LEU A 178 -11.09 6.94 4.49
C LEU A 178 -10.33 5.62 4.28
N LEU A 179 -10.43 5.02 3.08
CA LEU A 179 -9.69 3.80 2.72
C LEU A 179 -8.17 4.00 2.77
N ILE A 180 -7.68 5.15 2.30
CA ILE A 180 -6.25 5.50 2.34
C ILE A 180 -5.79 5.63 3.79
N THR A 181 -6.46 6.45 4.62
CA THR A 181 -6.10 6.66 6.03
C THR A 181 -6.10 5.34 6.80
N TYR A 182 -7.12 4.51 6.57
CA TYR A 182 -7.23 3.18 7.15
C TYR A 182 -6.04 2.29 6.77
N SER A 183 -5.75 2.16 5.47
CA SER A 183 -4.70 1.27 4.97
C SER A 183 -3.32 1.73 5.44
N SER A 184 -3.04 3.03 5.36
CA SER A 184 -1.77 3.63 5.78
C SER A 184 -1.50 3.42 7.27
N PHE A 185 -2.53 3.53 8.11
CA PHE A 185 -2.40 3.27 9.54
C PHE A 185 -2.05 1.79 9.82
N VAL A 186 -2.81 0.86 9.25
CA VAL A 186 -2.60 -0.58 9.45
C VAL A 186 -1.21 -0.98 8.97
N GLU A 187 -0.81 -0.55 7.77
CA GLU A 187 0.51 -0.84 7.22
C GLU A 187 1.63 -0.29 8.10
N SER A 188 1.52 0.97 8.55
CA SER A 188 2.51 1.60 9.43
C SER A 188 2.64 0.87 10.77
N ALA A 189 1.52 0.41 11.35
CA ALA A 189 1.51 -0.36 12.59
C ALA A 189 2.22 -1.73 12.42
N PHE A 190 1.97 -2.45 11.33
CA PHE A 190 2.64 -3.73 11.05
C PHE A 190 4.13 -3.56 10.71
N ILE A 191 4.50 -2.47 10.02
CA ILE A 191 5.91 -2.13 9.76
C ILE A 191 6.62 -1.84 11.09
N MET A 192 6.00 -1.04 11.98
CA MET A 192 6.55 -0.76 13.30
C MET A 192 6.79 -2.05 14.10
N LEU A 193 5.81 -2.95 14.15
CA LEU A 193 5.93 -4.26 14.80
C LEU A 193 7.08 -5.08 14.20
N THR A 194 7.22 -5.10 12.88
CA THR A 194 8.29 -5.83 12.18
C THR A 194 9.67 -5.27 12.54
N VAL A 195 9.84 -3.95 12.54
CA VAL A 195 11.13 -3.31 12.86
C VAL A 195 11.49 -3.50 14.34
N CYS A 196 10.51 -3.38 15.24
CA CYS A 196 10.68 -3.72 16.65
C CYS A 196 11.08 -5.19 16.81
N GLY A 197 10.49 -6.10 16.03
CA GLY A 197 10.88 -7.50 15.97
C GLY A 197 12.33 -7.71 15.52
N ILE A 198 12.82 -6.95 14.54
CA ILE A 198 14.23 -6.99 14.11
C ILE A 198 15.16 -6.54 15.23
N LEU A 199 14.81 -5.47 15.95
CA LEU A 199 15.58 -4.99 17.12
C LEU A 199 15.57 -6.05 18.23
N TYR A 200 14.41 -6.63 18.53
CA TYR A 200 14.25 -7.69 19.52
C TYR A 200 15.05 -8.95 19.17
N LEU A 201 15.05 -9.37 17.90
CA LEU A 201 15.83 -10.51 17.42
C LEU A 201 17.34 -10.23 17.48
N ARG A 202 17.75 -8.97 17.36
CA ARG A 202 19.15 -8.56 17.52
C ARG A 202 19.63 -8.62 18.97
N TYR A 203 18.72 -8.43 19.92
CA TYR A 203 19.00 -8.61 21.34
C TYR A 203 18.96 -10.09 21.77
N THR A 204 17.95 -10.83 21.31
CA THR A 204 17.69 -12.21 21.76
C THR A 204 18.61 -13.23 21.09
N GLN A 205 18.93 -13.05 19.80
CA GLN A 205 19.72 -14.02 19.04
C GLN A 205 20.84 -13.32 18.23
N PRO A 206 21.95 -12.93 18.90
CA PRO A 206 23.05 -12.21 18.26
C PRO A 206 23.86 -13.07 17.28
N ASP A 207 23.93 -14.39 17.51
CA ASP A 207 24.85 -15.29 16.80
C ASP A 207 24.33 -15.83 15.46
N LEU A 208 23.13 -15.44 15.00
CA LEU A 208 22.66 -15.84 13.68
C LEU A 208 23.56 -15.27 12.58
N HIS A 209 23.85 -16.11 11.58
CA HIS A 209 24.53 -15.70 10.37
C HIS A 209 23.67 -14.69 9.59
N ARG A 210 24.04 -13.42 9.63
CA ARG A 210 23.36 -12.32 8.93
C ARG A 210 24.16 -11.92 7.69
N PRO A 211 23.72 -12.26 6.47
CA PRO A 211 24.44 -11.94 5.23
C PRO A 211 24.44 -10.44 4.91
N ILE A 212 23.44 -9.69 5.40
CA ILE A 212 23.39 -8.22 5.30
C ILE A 212 23.42 -7.65 6.72
N LYS A 213 24.46 -6.86 7.03
CA LYS A 213 24.60 -6.17 8.33
C LYS A 213 24.41 -4.68 8.14
N VAL A 214 23.37 -4.14 8.76
CA VAL A 214 23.07 -2.71 8.81
C VAL A 214 23.45 -2.14 10.19
N SER A 215 23.91 -0.89 10.23
CA SER A 215 24.25 -0.20 11.48
C SER A 215 23.04 -0.09 12.41
N LEU A 216 23.23 -0.25 13.73
CA LEU A 216 22.16 -0.22 14.73
C LEU A 216 21.40 1.09 14.79
N TRP A 217 22.04 2.20 14.45
CA TRP A 217 21.42 3.52 14.44
C TRP A 217 20.28 3.64 13.41
N VAL A 218 20.36 2.89 12.29
CA VAL A 218 19.37 2.97 11.21
C VAL A 218 18.00 2.39 11.62
N PRO A 219 17.90 1.16 12.18
CA PRO A 219 16.63 0.69 12.71
C PRO A 219 16.08 1.53 13.86
N ILE A 220 16.94 2.07 14.73
CA ILE A 220 16.50 2.90 15.87
C ILE A 220 15.86 4.21 15.39
N SER A 221 16.49 4.90 14.44
CA SER A 221 15.90 6.11 13.85
C SER A 221 14.60 5.80 13.09
N PHE A 222 14.54 4.65 12.42
CA PHE A 222 13.33 4.20 11.73
C PHE A 222 12.17 3.94 12.69
N VAL A 223 12.41 3.32 13.86
CA VAL A 223 11.36 3.14 14.88
C VAL A 223 10.84 4.49 15.38
N LEU A 224 11.71 5.48 15.62
CA LEU A 224 11.27 6.82 16.04
C LEU A 224 10.34 7.47 15.00
N ILE A 225 10.66 7.31 13.72
CA ILE A 225 9.81 7.80 12.61
C ILE A 225 8.49 7.03 12.58
N CYS A 226 8.51 5.70 12.70
CA CYS A 226 7.29 4.89 12.73
C CYS A 226 6.38 5.25 13.91
N VAL A 227 6.94 5.52 15.10
CA VAL A 227 6.15 5.96 16.26
C VAL A 227 5.47 7.28 15.96
N PHE A 228 6.17 8.24 15.35
CA PHE A 228 5.56 9.50 14.93
C PHE A 228 4.42 9.26 13.94
N LEU A 229 4.63 8.42 12.92
CA LEU A 229 3.62 8.10 11.90
C LEU A 229 2.41 7.32 12.41
N VAL A 230 2.53 6.60 13.53
CA VAL A 230 1.40 5.95 14.18
C VAL A 230 0.64 6.94 15.07
N VAL A 231 1.33 7.91 15.66
CA VAL A 231 0.72 8.91 16.55
C VAL A 231 -0.04 9.98 15.76
N THR A 232 0.44 10.41 14.58
CA THR A 232 -0.22 11.45 13.80
C THR A 232 -1.67 11.11 13.40
N PRO A 233 -2.01 9.93 12.85
CA PRO A 233 -3.37 9.60 12.46
C PRO A 233 -4.28 9.39 13.66
N ILE A 234 -3.73 8.97 14.81
CA ILE A 234 -4.49 8.82 16.07
C ILE A 234 -5.02 10.19 16.53
N LEU A 235 -4.23 11.26 16.37
CA LEU A 235 -4.63 12.61 16.76
C LEU A 235 -5.59 13.25 15.77
N GLU A 236 -5.40 13.01 14.47
CA GLU A 236 -6.22 13.63 13.42
C GLU A 236 -7.57 12.92 13.24
N ALA A 237 -7.60 11.59 13.21
CA ALA A 237 -8.78 10.79 12.89
C ALA A 237 -8.95 9.59 13.84
N PRO A 238 -9.21 9.83 15.15
CA PRO A 238 -9.26 8.77 16.16
C PRO A 238 -10.35 7.71 15.90
N ARG A 239 -11.45 8.10 15.25
CA ARG A 239 -12.56 7.19 14.93
C ARG A 239 -12.17 6.17 13.86
N GLU A 240 -11.48 6.60 12.82
CA GLU A 240 -11.05 5.76 11.70
C GLU A 240 -9.97 4.78 12.16
N VAL A 241 -9.00 5.28 12.93
CA VAL A 241 -7.97 4.46 13.55
C VAL A 241 -8.58 3.45 14.53
N GLY A 242 -9.56 3.85 15.33
CA GLY A 242 -10.27 2.94 16.24
C GLY A 242 -10.91 1.75 15.50
N MET A 243 -11.55 2.01 14.35
CA MET A 243 -12.11 0.94 13.51
C MET A 243 -11.00 0.04 12.91
N ALA A 244 -9.87 0.62 12.50
CA ALA A 244 -8.72 -0.14 12.01
C ALA A 244 -8.13 -1.08 13.05
N VAL A 245 -8.00 -0.61 14.30
CA VAL A 245 -7.55 -1.44 15.41
C VAL A 245 -8.56 -2.54 15.71
N LEU A 246 -9.87 -2.24 15.70
CA LEU A 246 -10.91 -3.25 15.92
C LEU A 246 -10.88 -4.34 14.85
N ILE A 247 -10.73 -3.99 13.57
CA ILE A 247 -10.63 -4.97 12.48
C ILE A 247 -9.35 -5.80 12.63
N THR A 248 -8.22 -5.18 12.97
CA THR A 248 -6.96 -5.90 13.20
C THR A 248 -7.09 -6.88 14.38
N LEU A 249 -7.72 -6.47 15.48
CA LEU A 249 -7.99 -7.31 16.64
C LEU A 249 -9.03 -8.40 16.34
N SER A 250 -9.96 -8.18 15.42
CA SER A 250 -10.90 -9.21 14.97
C SER A 250 -10.20 -10.39 14.26
N GLY A 251 -8.95 -10.20 13.81
CA GLY A 251 -8.11 -11.30 13.33
C GLY A 251 -7.72 -12.29 14.45
N VAL A 252 -7.68 -11.87 15.71
CA VAL A 252 -7.33 -12.73 16.86
C VAL A 252 -8.36 -13.84 17.10
N PRO A 253 -9.68 -13.56 17.23
CA PRO A 253 -10.67 -14.63 17.38
C PRO A 253 -10.71 -15.55 16.15
N VAL A 254 -10.54 -15.00 14.94
CA VAL A 254 -10.45 -15.81 13.71
C VAL A 254 -9.24 -16.76 13.76
N TYR A 255 -8.09 -16.29 14.23
CA TYR A 255 -6.89 -17.12 14.42
C TYR A 255 -7.11 -18.22 15.47
N LEU A 256 -7.74 -17.88 16.60
CA LEU A 256 -8.03 -18.85 17.67
C LEU A 256 -8.98 -19.96 17.19
N ILE A 257 -10.03 -19.60 16.44
CA ILE A 257 -11.01 -20.55 15.88
C ILE A 257 -10.40 -21.35 14.72
N GLY A 258 -9.60 -20.70 13.87
CA GLY A 258 -9.06 -21.31 12.66
C GLY A 258 -7.87 -22.24 12.90
N VAL A 259 -6.89 -21.80 13.69
CA VAL A 259 -5.57 -22.42 13.83
C VAL A 259 -5.39 -23.12 15.18
N LYS A 260 -5.77 -22.45 16.28
CA LYS A 260 -5.57 -23.00 17.64
C LYS A 260 -6.59 -24.09 17.98
N TRP A 261 -7.80 -24.01 17.44
CA TRP A 261 -8.83 -25.02 17.63
C TRP A 261 -8.60 -26.23 16.72
N LYS A 262 -7.94 -27.26 17.27
CA LYS A 262 -7.65 -28.53 16.57
C LYS A 262 -8.87 -29.45 16.50
N ASP A 263 -9.73 -29.44 17.51
CA ASP A 263 -10.93 -30.29 17.59
C ASP A 263 -12.15 -29.60 16.99
N LYS A 264 -12.15 -29.41 15.66
CA LYS A 264 -13.27 -28.80 14.95
C LYS A 264 -14.45 -29.77 14.89
N PRO A 265 -15.70 -29.30 15.12
CA PRO A 265 -16.87 -30.16 15.02
C PRO A 265 -17.05 -30.68 13.58
N GLU A 266 -17.45 -31.95 13.44
CA GLU A 266 -17.44 -32.64 12.14
C GLU A 266 -18.27 -31.94 11.05
N TRP A 267 -19.38 -31.28 11.43
CA TRP A 267 -20.21 -30.53 10.48
C TRP A 267 -19.45 -29.35 9.84
N PHE A 268 -18.60 -28.66 10.61
CA PHE A 268 -17.80 -27.53 10.14
C PHE A 268 -16.72 -28.02 9.19
N THR A 269 -15.99 -29.08 9.56
CA THR A 269 -14.97 -29.70 8.71
C THR A 269 -15.57 -30.27 7.43
N ARG A 270 -16.74 -30.90 7.48
CA ARG A 270 -17.46 -31.40 6.29
C ARG A 270 -17.90 -30.27 5.36
N SER A 271 -18.44 -29.17 5.91
CA SER A 271 -18.83 -28.01 5.10
C SER A 271 -17.63 -27.35 4.43
N PHE A 272 -16.51 -27.22 5.16
CA PHE A 272 -15.28 -26.63 4.64
C PHE A 272 -14.63 -27.50 3.56
N ASN A 273 -14.61 -28.82 3.78
CA ASN A 273 -14.15 -29.78 2.78
C ASN A 273 -15.07 -29.79 1.56
N GLY A 274 -16.40 -29.73 1.73
CA GLY A 274 -17.36 -29.63 0.64
C GLY A 274 -17.16 -28.37 -0.21
N LEU A 275 -16.94 -27.22 0.43
CA LEU A 275 -16.58 -25.97 -0.24
C LEU A 275 -15.25 -26.09 -0.99
N THR A 276 -14.25 -26.72 -0.36
CA THR A 276 -12.95 -26.95 -0.98
C THR A 276 -13.07 -27.83 -2.23
N PHE A 277 -13.82 -28.93 -2.16
CA PHE A 277 -14.09 -29.80 -3.31
C PHE A 277 -14.87 -29.08 -4.41
N PHE A 278 -15.84 -28.23 -4.06
CA PHE A 278 -16.57 -27.42 -5.03
C PHE A 278 -15.62 -26.47 -5.77
N VAL A 279 -14.76 -25.77 -5.05
CA VAL A 279 -13.78 -24.84 -5.64
C VAL A 279 -12.72 -25.59 -6.45
N GLN A 280 -12.24 -26.74 -5.98
CA GLN A 280 -11.33 -27.60 -6.75
C GLN A 280 -11.93 -28.03 -8.08
N LYS A 281 -13.21 -28.45 -8.08
CA LYS A 281 -13.91 -28.89 -9.29
C LYS A 281 -14.22 -27.73 -10.23
N LEU A 282 -14.52 -26.55 -9.69
CA LEU A 282 -14.79 -25.34 -10.45
C LEU A 282 -13.52 -24.81 -11.15
N PHE A 283 -12.38 -24.84 -10.47
CA PHE A 283 -11.14 -24.24 -10.98
C PHE A 283 -10.10 -25.27 -11.49
N LEU A 284 -10.41 -26.57 -11.47
CA LEU A 284 -9.48 -27.65 -11.82
C LEU A 284 -8.12 -27.47 -11.13
N SER A 285 -8.16 -27.21 -9.82
CA SER A 285 -6.98 -26.88 -9.02
C SER A 285 -6.56 -28.04 -8.13
N ALA A 286 -5.29 -28.42 -8.18
CA ALA A 286 -4.69 -29.48 -7.38
C ALA A 286 -3.84 -28.88 -6.25
N THR A 287 -3.62 -29.67 -5.19
CA THR A 287 -2.55 -29.40 -4.24
C THR A 287 -1.20 -29.61 -4.91
N GLU A 288 -0.23 -28.76 -4.61
CA GLU A 288 1.16 -28.98 -5.00
C GLU A 288 1.69 -30.24 -4.30
N GLU A 289 2.37 -31.13 -5.04
CA GLU A 289 3.10 -32.25 -4.42
C GLU A 289 4.23 -31.67 -3.57
N LYS A 290 4.29 -32.09 -2.30
CA LYS A 290 5.47 -31.85 -1.49
C LYS A 290 6.53 -32.82 -2.00
N GLU A 291 7.60 -32.30 -2.62
CA GLU A 291 8.86 -33.04 -2.71
C GLU A 291 9.35 -33.25 -1.28
N ASP A 292 9.01 -34.41 -0.71
CA ASP A 292 9.63 -34.96 0.49
C ASP A 292 10.91 -35.73 0.12
#